data_AF-A0A351CL95-F1
#
_entry.id   AF-A0A351CL95-F1
#
_cell.length_a   1.000
_cell.length_b   1.000
_cell.length_c   1.000
_cell.angle_alpha   90.00
_cell.angle_beta   90.00
_cell.angle_gamma   90.00
#
_symmetry.space_group_name_H-M   'P 1'
#
loop_
_entity.id
_entity.type
_entity.pdbx_description
1 polymer ?
#
loop_
_entity_poly.entity_id
_entity_poly.type
_entity_poly.pdbx_seq_one_letter_code
_entity_poly.pdbx_strand_id
1 'polypeptide(L)'
;MIVNKITYKKLMALAGLFWFAYLIFHLFGLFYFHLGEEAFNLYYGWLNNSPIDTILRILLLLSLGFHVYIAVTRQLSNNSSIGTKYKKPYPKAVPRSVAWSGALMLLFFIIFHYFQMHEVESVTLYKFLVDTLTKPEMIIIYILGLTTITAHLHHGLTNAFQSLGLCHKQYNLIVSLILFVVMGGYISIPLSIWYA
;
A
#
# COMPACT_ATOMS: atom_id res chain seq x y z
N MET A 1 22.64 -20.92 -7.19
CA MET A 1 21.88 -20.10 -8.16
C MET A 1 22.35 -18.65 -8.01
N ILE A 2 23.02 -18.09 -9.02
CA ILE A 2 23.53 -16.70 -8.96
C ILE A 2 22.32 -15.77 -9.07
N VAL A 3 21.91 -15.18 -7.96
CA VAL A 3 20.83 -14.19 -7.92
C VAL A 3 21.31 -12.94 -8.66
N ASN A 4 20.73 -12.62 -9.82
CA ASN A 4 20.99 -11.37 -10.51
C ASN A 4 20.38 -10.21 -9.69
N LYS A 5 21.21 -9.59 -8.84
CA LYS A 5 20.83 -8.53 -7.90
C LYS A 5 20.17 -7.32 -8.57
N ILE A 6 20.47 -7.05 -9.84
CA ILE A 6 19.91 -5.93 -10.61
C ILE A 6 18.50 -6.27 -11.07
N THR A 7 18.31 -7.46 -11.66
CA THR A 7 16.98 -7.93 -12.10
C THR A 7 16.00 -7.97 -10.92
N TYR A 8 16.43 -8.50 -9.78
CA TYR A 8 15.58 -8.58 -8.57
C TYR A 8 15.20 -7.21 -8.02
N LYS A 9 16.08 -6.20 -8.12
CA LYS A 9 15.76 -4.81 -7.75
C LYS A 9 14.68 -4.22 -8.66
N LYS A 10 14.80 -4.42 -9.97
CA LYS A 10 13.82 -3.92 -10.95
C LYS A 10 12.46 -4.61 -10.79
N LEU A 11 12.46 -5.94 -10.59
CA LEU A 11 11.23 -6.70 -10.36
C LEU A 11 10.53 -6.29 -9.04
N MET A 12 11.29 -6.05 -7.98
CA MET A 12 10.76 -5.51 -6.72
C MET A 12 10.09 -4.15 -6.93
N ALA A 13 10.76 -3.25 -7.67
CA ALA A 13 10.22 -1.93 -7.98
C ALA A 13 8.92 -2.02 -8.80
N LEU A 14 8.87 -2.90 -9.81
CA LEU A 14 7.69 -3.09 -10.64
C LEU A 14 6.50 -3.62 -9.83
N ALA A 15 6.72 -4.62 -8.98
CA ALA A 15 5.67 -5.14 -8.09
C ALA A 15 5.16 -4.06 -7.12
N GLY A 16 6.06 -3.25 -6.56
CA GLY A 16 5.67 -2.12 -5.69
C GLY A 16 4.87 -1.04 -6.44
N LEU A 17 5.24 -0.72 -7.68
CA LEU A 17 4.51 0.24 -8.51
C LEU A 17 3.13 -0.27 -8.92
N PHE A 18 2.98 -1.57 -9.16
CA PHE A 18 1.67 -2.19 -9.39
C PHE A 18 0.74 -2.00 -8.18
N TRP A 19 1.23 -2.26 -6.97
CA TRP A 19 0.48 -2.03 -5.73
C TRP A 19 0.12 -0.55 -5.54
N PHE A 20 1.04 0.35 -5.84
CA PHE A 20 0.76 1.78 -5.78
C PHE A 20 -0.33 2.21 -6.79
N ALA A 21 -0.29 1.70 -8.02
CA ALA A 21 -1.34 1.93 -9.01
C ALA A 21 -2.70 1.38 -8.55
N TYR A 22 -2.72 0.20 -7.90
CA TYR A 22 -3.94 -0.34 -7.31
C TYR A 22 -4.48 0.56 -6.19
N LEU A 23 -3.64 1.13 -5.32
CA LEU A 23 -4.12 2.05 -4.28
C LEU A 23 -4.78 3.29 -4.89
N ILE A 24 -4.22 3.84 -5.98
CA ILE A 24 -4.86 4.93 -6.71
C ILE A 24 -6.23 4.49 -7.24
N PHE A 25 -6.30 3.34 -7.91
CA PHE A 25 -7.56 2.78 -8.40
C PHE A 25 -8.59 2.57 -7.27
N HIS A 26 -8.15 2.01 -6.15
CA HIS A 26 -8.98 1.77 -4.97
C HIS A 26 -9.52 3.08 -4.39
N LEU A 27 -8.68 4.13 -4.32
CA LEU A 27 -9.10 5.47 -3.89
C LEU A 27 -10.13 6.10 -4.83
N PHE A 28 -10.01 5.91 -6.15
CA PHE A 28 -11.02 6.39 -7.10
C PHE A 28 -12.40 5.76 -6.85
N GLY A 29 -12.46 4.47 -6.54
CA GLY A 29 -13.70 3.82 -6.12
C GLY A 29 -14.25 4.41 -4.82
N LEU A 30 -13.37 4.66 -3.85
CA LEU A 30 -13.75 5.26 -2.57
C LEU A 30 -14.33 6.68 -2.73
N PHE A 31 -13.93 7.46 -3.73
CA PHE A 31 -14.50 8.79 -3.94
C PHE A 31 -15.99 8.79 -4.29
N TYR A 32 -16.55 7.67 -4.76
CA TYR A 32 -18.02 7.54 -4.89
C TYR A 32 -18.74 7.65 -3.54
N PHE A 33 -18.04 7.46 -2.42
CA PHE A 33 -18.62 7.61 -1.08
C PHE A 33 -19.12 9.04 -0.86
N HIS A 34 -18.41 10.03 -1.43
CA HIS A 34 -18.80 11.45 -1.37
C HIS A 34 -19.99 11.79 -2.27
N LEU A 35 -20.39 10.87 -3.15
CA LEU A 35 -21.59 11.00 -4.00
C LEU A 35 -22.85 10.40 -3.36
N GLY A 36 -22.72 9.82 -2.16
CA GLY A 36 -23.82 9.23 -1.40
C GLY A 36 -23.95 7.72 -1.56
N GLU A 37 -24.85 7.14 -0.76
CA GLU A 37 -25.05 5.70 -0.61
C GLU A 37 -25.37 4.99 -1.93
N GLU A 38 -26.30 5.54 -2.71
CA GLU A 38 -26.73 4.94 -3.98
C GLU A 38 -25.56 4.84 -4.97
N ALA A 39 -24.86 5.94 -5.21
CA ALA A 39 -23.74 5.98 -6.15
C ALA A 39 -22.60 5.03 -5.74
N PHE A 40 -22.29 4.98 -4.45
CA PHE A 40 -21.26 4.09 -3.90
C PHE A 40 -21.62 2.61 -4.05
N ASN A 41 -22.82 2.22 -3.62
CA ASN A 41 -23.28 0.83 -3.70
C ASN A 41 -23.45 0.38 -5.15
N LEU A 42 -23.89 1.26 -6.07
CA LEU A 42 -23.96 0.96 -7.49
C LEU A 42 -22.57 0.72 -8.10
N TYR A 43 -21.58 1.57 -7.79
CA TYR A 43 -20.22 1.39 -8.28
C TYR A 43 -19.61 0.06 -7.84
N TYR A 44 -19.68 -0.25 -6.54
CA TYR A 44 -19.15 -1.52 -6.02
C TYR A 44 -20.02 -2.74 -6.37
N GLY A 45 -21.31 -2.53 -6.62
CA GLY A 45 -22.20 -3.54 -7.19
C GLY A 45 -21.75 -3.94 -8.60
N TRP A 46 -21.43 -2.96 -9.45
CA TRP A 46 -20.87 -3.22 -10.78
C TRP A 46 -19.47 -3.84 -10.69
N LEU A 47 -18.56 -3.23 -9.93
CA LEU A 47 -17.16 -3.66 -9.86
C LEU A 47 -17.07 -5.12 -9.39
N ASN A 48 -17.74 -5.46 -8.28
CA ASN A 48 -17.61 -6.78 -7.66
C ASN A 48 -18.23 -7.91 -8.49
N ASN A 49 -19.21 -7.58 -9.35
CA ASN A 49 -19.82 -8.53 -10.30
C ASN A 49 -19.11 -8.57 -11.66
N SER A 50 -18.15 -7.67 -11.90
CA SER A 50 -17.39 -7.64 -13.15
C SER A 50 -16.21 -8.62 -13.12
N PRO A 51 -15.76 -9.13 -14.29
CA PRO A 51 -14.52 -9.92 -14.37
C PRO A 51 -13.27 -9.17 -13.89
N ILE A 52 -13.32 -7.83 -13.89
CA ILE A 52 -12.22 -6.96 -13.46
C ILE A 52 -11.85 -7.27 -12.02
N ASP A 53 -12.83 -7.46 -11.14
CA ASP A 53 -12.56 -7.72 -9.72
C ASP A 53 -11.83 -9.04 -9.54
N THR A 54 -12.33 -10.13 -10.10
CA THR A 54 -11.67 -11.46 -10.02
C THR A 54 -10.24 -11.42 -10.56
N ILE A 55 -10.01 -10.74 -11.69
CA ILE A 55 -8.67 -10.56 -12.26
C ILE A 55 -7.78 -9.76 -11.30
N LEU A 56 -8.27 -8.63 -10.79
CA LEU A 56 -7.52 -7.79 -9.85
C LEU A 56 -7.16 -8.54 -8.56
N ARG A 57 -8.10 -9.27 -7.95
CA ARG A 57 -7.85 -10.08 -6.74
C ARG A 57 -6.73 -11.10 -6.95
N ILE A 58 -6.75 -11.83 -8.07
CA ILE A 58 -5.71 -12.80 -8.40
C ILE A 58 -4.36 -12.11 -8.61
N LEU A 59 -4.32 -11.03 -9.40
CA LEU A 59 -3.08 -10.28 -9.65
C LEU A 59 -2.49 -9.66 -8.38
N LEU A 60 -3.33 -9.13 -7.50
CA LEU A 60 -2.91 -8.60 -6.20
C LEU A 60 -2.32 -9.70 -5.34
N LEU A 61 -3.00 -10.84 -5.18
CA LEU A 61 -2.49 -11.95 -4.36
C LEU A 61 -1.13 -12.45 -4.88
N LEU A 62 -1.02 -12.71 -6.18
CA LEU A 62 0.22 -13.18 -6.80
C LEU A 62 1.34 -12.14 -6.67
N SER A 63 1.05 -10.87 -6.94
CA SER A 63 2.05 -9.80 -6.87
C SER A 63 2.47 -9.49 -5.44
N LEU A 64 1.59 -9.61 -4.43
CA LEU A 64 1.95 -9.48 -3.01
C LEU A 64 2.91 -10.57 -2.59
N GLY A 65 2.57 -11.83 -2.90
CA GLY A 65 3.42 -12.98 -2.60
C GLY A 65 4.79 -12.84 -3.26
N PHE A 66 4.81 -12.44 -4.54
CA PHE A 66 6.04 -12.15 -5.26
C PHE A 66 6.84 -10.99 -4.64
N HIS A 67 6.19 -9.88 -4.29
CA HIS A 67 6.81 -8.71 -3.66
C HIS A 67 7.47 -9.07 -2.33
N VAL A 68 6.76 -9.79 -1.45
CA VAL A 68 7.28 -10.25 -0.16
C VAL A 68 8.43 -11.24 -0.35
N TYR A 69 8.28 -12.20 -1.26
CA TYR A 69 9.34 -13.17 -1.57
C TYR A 69 10.63 -12.49 -2.02
N ILE A 70 10.55 -11.54 -2.96
CA ILE A 70 11.72 -10.80 -3.44
C ILE A 70 12.29 -9.91 -2.35
N ALA A 71 11.46 -9.28 -1.51
CA ALA A 71 11.92 -8.47 -0.38
C ALA A 71 12.77 -9.30 0.61
N VAL A 72 12.24 -10.45 1.03
CA VAL A 72 12.88 -11.34 2.01
C VAL A 72 14.15 -11.97 1.42
N THR A 73 14.09 -12.55 0.22
CA THR A 73 15.25 -13.19 -0.42
C THR A 73 16.39 -12.21 -0.63
N ARG A 74 16.11 -10.98 -1.07
CA ARG A 74 17.13 -9.93 -1.22
C ARG A 74 17.75 -9.56 0.12
N GLN A 75 16.95 -9.44 1.18
CA GLN A 75 17.43 -9.13 2.52
C GLN A 75 18.34 -10.22 3.07
N LEU A 76 17.94 -11.49 2.94
CA LEU A 76 18.76 -12.62 3.35
C LEU A 76 20.07 -12.67 2.57
N SER A 77 20.03 -12.46 1.24
CA SER A 77 21.24 -12.46 0.41
C SER A 77 22.23 -11.33 0.75
N ASN A 78 21.71 -10.17 1.19
CA ASN A 78 22.53 -9.04 1.65
C ASN A 78 23.10 -9.28 3.05
N ASN A 79 22.45 -10.12 3.87
CA ASN A 79 22.94 -10.48 5.19
C ASN A 79 24.05 -11.55 5.10
N SER A 80 23.99 -12.43 4.09
CA SER A 80 24.98 -13.48 3.83
C SER A 80 26.23 -12.99 3.08
N SER A 81 26.24 -11.77 2.53
CA SER A 81 27.44 -11.23 1.89
C SER A 81 28.47 -10.80 2.94
N ILE A 82 29.47 -11.66 3.14
CA ILE A 82 30.65 -11.42 3.99
C ILE A 82 31.57 -10.40 3.30
N GLY A 83 31.79 -9.25 3.95
CA GLY A 83 32.65 -8.17 3.49
C GLY A 83 32.65 -7.01 4.48
N THR A 84 33.65 -6.12 4.39
CA THR A 84 33.76 -4.96 5.30
C THR A 84 32.47 -4.13 5.26
N LYS A 85 31.83 -3.96 6.42
CA LYS A 85 30.67 -3.06 6.57
C LYS A 85 31.10 -1.68 6.08
N TYR A 86 30.55 -1.26 4.93
CA TYR A 86 30.77 0.07 4.38
C TYR A 86 30.36 1.10 5.45
N LYS A 87 31.34 1.78 6.07
CA LYS A 87 31.10 2.91 6.99
C LYS A 87 30.76 4.14 6.15
N LYS A 88 29.50 4.20 5.68
CA LYS A 88 29.00 5.38 5.00
C LYS A 88 28.47 6.34 6.09
N PRO A 89 29.04 7.56 6.25
CA PRO A 89 28.48 8.54 7.16
C PRO A 89 27.13 8.97 6.58
N TYR A 90 26.04 8.54 7.21
CA TYR A 90 24.68 8.70 6.70
C TYR A 90 23.81 9.40 7.75
N PRO A 91 22.82 10.21 7.33
CA PRO A 91 21.81 10.76 8.25
C PRO A 91 21.18 9.62 9.04
N LYS A 92 20.64 9.90 10.26
CA LYS A 92 20.02 8.91 11.16
C LYS A 92 19.06 8.00 10.37
N ALA A 93 19.56 6.85 9.93
CA ALA A 93 18.80 5.94 9.09
C ALA A 93 17.72 5.30 9.97
N VAL A 94 16.52 5.14 9.42
CA VAL A 94 15.47 4.35 10.07
C VAL A 94 16.06 2.97 10.41
N PRO A 95 16.07 2.54 11.68
CA PRO A 95 16.64 1.26 12.05
C PRO A 95 16.00 0.13 11.26
N ARG A 96 16.79 -0.86 10.84
CA ARG A 96 16.27 -1.99 10.05
C ARG A 96 15.13 -2.71 10.77
N SER A 97 15.22 -2.86 12.09
CA SER A 97 14.16 -3.46 12.91
C SER A 97 12.84 -2.68 12.79
N VAL A 98 12.88 -1.35 12.84
CA VAL A 98 11.72 -0.47 12.68
C VAL A 98 11.12 -0.57 11.27
N ALA A 99 11.97 -0.61 10.24
CA ALA A 99 11.50 -0.76 8.86
C ALA A 99 10.78 -2.10 8.64
N TRP A 100 11.34 -3.20 9.16
CA TRP A 100 10.73 -4.53 9.05
C TRP A 100 9.49 -4.70 9.94
N SER A 101 9.46 -4.12 11.14
CA SER A 101 8.25 -4.13 11.97
C SER A 101 7.11 -3.35 11.30
N GLY A 102 7.41 -2.21 10.66
CA GLY A 102 6.44 -1.46 9.87
C GLY A 102 5.91 -2.25 8.65
N ALA A 103 6.79 -2.93 7.92
CA ALA A 103 6.39 -3.79 6.80
C ALA A 103 5.54 -4.99 7.25
N LEU A 104 5.87 -5.60 8.39
CA LEU A 104 5.08 -6.70 8.97
C LEU A 104 3.70 -6.21 9.43
N MET A 105 3.64 -5.05 10.09
CA MET A 105 2.37 -4.42 10.47
C MET A 105 1.51 -4.11 9.24
N LEU A 106 2.10 -3.59 8.17
CA LEU A 106 1.40 -3.35 6.90
C LEU A 106 0.84 -4.65 6.31
N LEU A 107 1.62 -5.75 6.32
CA LEU A 107 1.14 -7.05 5.86
C LEU A 107 -0.04 -7.53 6.70
N PHE A 108 0.04 -7.42 8.03
CA PHE A 108 -1.07 -7.74 8.92
C PHE A 108 -2.31 -6.89 8.62
N PHE A 109 -2.14 -5.58 8.43
CA PHE A 109 -3.23 -4.69 8.05
C PHE A 109 -3.89 -5.10 6.73
N ILE A 110 -3.11 -5.44 5.69
CA ILE A 110 -3.66 -5.90 4.39
C ILE A 110 -4.48 -7.18 4.57
N ILE A 111 -3.97 -8.15 5.35
CA ILE A 111 -4.68 -9.42 5.60
C ILE A 111 -5.96 -9.16 6.39
N PHE A 112 -5.87 -8.40 7.48
CA PHE A 112 -7.02 -8.00 8.29
C PHE A 112 -8.08 -7.30 7.43
N HIS A 113 -7.66 -6.29 6.66
CA HIS A 113 -8.55 -5.50 5.82
C HIS A 113 -9.19 -6.36 4.71
N TYR A 114 -8.46 -7.31 4.12
CA TYR A 114 -9.04 -8.25 3.17
C TYR A 114 -10.18 -9.05 3.79
N PHE A 115 -9.96 -9.68 4.96
CA PHE A 115 -11.00 -10.47 5.62
C PHE A 115 -12.15 -9.63 6.14
N GLN A 116 -11.88 -8.42 6.62
CA GLN A 116 -12.90 -7.46 7.05
C GLN A 116 -13.88 -7.16 5.91
N MET A 117 -13.40 -7.08 4.66
CA MET A 117 -14.20 -6.70 3.50
C MET A 117 -14.74 -7.90 2.71
N HIS A 118 -14.21 -9.11 2.91
CA HIS A 118 -14.46 -10.26 2.04
C HIS A 118 -15.93 -10.70 1.96
N GLU A 119 -16.65 -10.60 3.08
CA GLU A 119 -18.03 -11.09 3.23
C GLU A 119 -19.07 -9.98 3.12
N VAL A 120 -18.66 -8.73 2.84
CA VAL A 120 -19.58 -7.60 2.81
C VAL A 120 -20.24 -7.50 1.44
N GLU A 121 -21.57 -7.60 1.42
CA GLU A 121 -22.34 -7.44 0.20
C GLU A 121 -22.25 -6.00 -0.34
N SER A 122 -22.02 -5.84 -1.66
CA SER A 122 -21.86 -4.54 -2.30
C SER A 122 -23.04 -3.58 -2.05
N VAL A 123 -24.26 -4.11 -1.94
CA VAL A 123 -25.49 -3.33 -1.73
C VAL A 123 -25.60 -2.73 -0.33
N THR A 124 -24.80 -3.19 0.63
CA THR A 124 -24.74 -2.66 2.01
C THR A 124 -23.39 -2.04 2.36
N LEU A 125 -22.49 -1.94 1.39
CA LEU A 125 -21.10 -1.56 1.61
C LEU A 125 -20.96 -0.14 2.18
N TYR A 126 -21.75 0.83 1.68
CA TYR A 126 -21.74 2.20 2.20
C TYR A 126 -22.04 2.22 3.70
N LYS A 127 -23.15 1.58 4.11
CA LYS A 127 -23.57 1.50 5.50
C LYS A 127 -22.52 0.77 6.35
N PHE A 128 -21.97 -0.33 5.85
CA PHE A 128 -20.90 -1.05 6.53
C PHE A 128 -19.68 -0.14 6.79
N LEU A 129 -19.28 0.70 5.83
CA LEU A 129 -18.19 1.66 6.03
C LEU A 129 -18.53 2.69 7.11
N VAL A 130 -19.74 3.26 7.08
CA VAL A 130 -20.21 4.23 8.10
C VAL A 130 -20.17 3.59 9.49
N ASP A 131 -20.80 2.43 9.66
CA ASP A 131 -20.87 1.70 10.93
C ASP A 131 -19.48 1.30 11.44
N THR A 132 -18.58 0.95 10.53
CA THR A 132 -17.20 0.58 10.84
C THR A 132 -16.38 1.78 11.27
N LEU A 133 -16.37 2.87 10.51
CA LEU A 133 -15.52 4.05 10.77
C LEU A 133 -16.06 4.94 11.90
N THR A 134 -17.22 4.62 12.45
CA THR A 134 -17.71 5.24 13.70
C THR A 134 -17.14 4.54 14.94
N LYS A 135 -16.61 3.31 14.82
CA LYS A 135 -16.04 2.56 15.93
C LYS A 135 -14.61 3.02 16.26
N PRO A 136 -14.30 3.41 17.50
CA PRO A 136 -12.97 3.90 17.88
C PRO A 136 -11.84 2.90 17.56
N GLU A 137 -12.05 1.61 17.80
CA GLU A 137 -11.07 0.56 17.52
C GLU A 137 -10.75 0.45 16.03
N MET A 138 -11.74 0.63 15.16
CA MET A 138 -11.55 0.56 13.72
C MET A 138 -10.84 1.80 13.18
N ILE A 139 -11.10 2.97 13.75
CA ILE A 139 -10.36 4.19 13.43
C ILE A 139 -8.89 4.06 13.83
N ILE A 140 -8.58 3.47 14.98
CA ILE A 140 -7.20 3.20 15.38
C ILE A 140 -6.52 2.27 14.37
N ILE A 141 -7.16 1.16 14.00
CA ILE A 141 -6.63 0.22 13.00
C ILE A 141 -6.41 0.93 11.66
N TYR A 142 -7.36 1.76 11.23
CA TYR A 142 -7.29 2.54 9.99
C TYR A 142 -6.10 3.51 10.00
N ILE A 143 -5.91 4.28 11.08
CA ILE A 143 -4.78 5.20 11.24
C ILE A 143 -3.44 4.46 11.22
N LEU A 144 -3.35 3.30 11.90
CA LEU A 144 -2.15 2.47 11.89
C LEU A 144 -1.84 1.93 10.48
N GLY A 145 -2.85 1.44 9.77
CA GLY A 145 -2.75 1.03 8.38
C GLY A 145 -2.28 2.15 7.47
N LEU A 146 -2.92 3.32 7.55
CA LEU A 146 -2.58 4.49 6.75
C LEU A 146 -1.16 5.01 7.04
N THR A 147 -0.74 4.99 8.31
CA THR A 147 0.61 5.41 8.70
C THR A 147 1.66 4.47 8.12
N THR A 148 1.46 3.16 8.29
CA THR A 148 2.41 2.14 7.82
C THR A 148 2.48 2.07 6.29
N ILE A 149 1.35 2.17 5.58
CA ILE A 149 1.36 2.21 4.12
C ILE A 149 2.01 3.48 3.58
N THR A 150 1.79 4.64 4.22
CA THR A 150 2.44 5.91 3.84
C THR A 150 3.96 5.81 3.99
N ALA A 151 4.44 5.34 5.14
CA ALA A 151 5.86 5.16 5.38
C ALA A 151 6.49 4.16 4.39
N HIS A 152 5.80 3.05 4.14
CA HIS A 152 6.23 2.03 3.20
C HIS A 152 6.30 2.56 1.75
N LEU A 153 5.28 3.29 1.30
CA LEU A 153 5.25 3.88 -0.04
C LEU A 153 6.29 4.98 -0.22
N HIS A 154 6.48 5.85 0.78
CA HIS A 154 7.51 6.89 0.70
C HIS A 154 8.90 6.27 0.51
N HIS A 155 9.22 5.22 1.27
CA HIS A 155 10.45 4.45 1.10
C HIS A 155 10.49 3.70 -0.24
N GLY A 156 9.41 3.00 -0.58
CA GLY A 156 9.31 2.12 -1.74
C GLY A 156 9.37 2.86 -3.06
N LEU A 157 8.58 3.91 -3.24
CA LEU A 157 8.52 4.71 -4.47
C LEU A 157 9.83 5.45 -4.72
N THR A 158 10.42 6.05 -3.67
CA THR A 158 11.73 6.69 -3.77
C THR A 158 12.79 5.71 -4.27
N ASN A 159 12.83 4.50 -3.72
CA ASN A 159 13.77 3.46 -4.15
C ASN A 159 13.45 2.88 -5.54
N ALA A 160 12.17 2.78 -5.89
CA ALA A 160 11.70 2.29 -7.19
C ALA A 160 12.16 3.23 -8.31
N PHE A 161 11.91 4.54 -8.16
CA PHE A 161 12.36 5.55 -9.11
C PHE A 161 13.88 5.58 -9.26
N GLN A 162 14.62 5.48 -8.16
CA GLN A 162 16.09 5.33 -8.21
C GLN A 162 16.52 4.07 -8.98
N SER A 163 15.85 2.94 -8.75
CA SER A 163 16.18 1.66 -9.41
C SER A 163 15.84 1.67 -10.91
N LEU A 164 14.92 2.53 -11.34
CA LEU A 164 14.54 2.76 -12.73
C LEU A 164 15.34 3.88 -13.41
N GLY A 165 16.30 4.49 -12.71
CA GLY A 165 17.19 5.52 -13.26
C GLY A 165 16.67 6.95 -13.15
N LEU A 166 15.55 7.17 -12.47
CA LEU A 166 14.96 8.47 -12.20
C LEU A 166 15.56 9.04 -10.90
N CYS A 167 16.79 9.59 -10.99
CA CYS A 167 17.56 10.05 -9.83
C CYS A 167 17.71 11.59 -9.80
N HIS A 168 16.90 12.28 -9.01
CA HIS A 168 17.10 13.70 -8.68
C HIS A 168 16.42 14.07 -7.35
N LYS A 169 16.93 15.07 -6.59
CA LYS A 169 16.33 15.53 -5.31
C LYS A 169 14.85 15.92 -5.45
N GLN A 170 14.46 16.41 -6.62
CA GLN A 170 13.08 16.79 -6.95
C GLN A 170 12.10 15.61 -6.92
N TYR A 171 12.54 14.36 -7.17
CA TYR A 171 11.66 13.20 -7.11
C TYR A 171 11.21 12.86 -5.69
N ASN A 172 12.01 13.15 -4.66
CA ASN A 172 11.57 12.98 -3.27
C ASN A 172 10.42 13.93 -2.92
N LEU A 173 10.49 15.17 -3.41
CA LEU A 173 9.41 16.15 -3.24
C LEU A 173 8.15 15.70 -4.01
N ILE A 174 8.31 15.25 -5.26
CA ILE A 174 7.20 14.73 -6.07
C ILE A 174 6.54 13.54 -5.40
N VAL A 175 7.31 12.55 -4.92
CA VAL A 175 6.78 11.40 -4.16
C VAL A 175 6.01 11.88 -2.93
N SER A 176 6.55 12.84 -2.17
CA SER A 176 5.88 13.37 -0.98
C SER A 176 4.57 14.08 -1.32
N LEU A 177 4.52 14.86 -2.40
CA LEU A 177 3.30 15.53 -2.86
C LEU A 177 2.25 14.52 -3.34
N ILE A 178 2.66 13.53 -4.13
CA ILE A 178 1.77 12.46 -4.59
C ILE A 178 1.18 11.72 -3.38
N LEU A 179 2.01 11.35 -2.40
CA LEU A 179 1.53 10.67 -1.20
C LEU A 179 0.63 11.58 -0.36
N PHE A 180 0.95 12.86 -0.24
CA PHE A 180 0.07 13.80 0.46
C PHE A 180 -1.33 13.84 -0.16
N VAL A 181 -1.43 13.90 -1.50
CA VAL A 181 -2.71 13.88 -2.21
C VAL A 181 -3.44 12.55 -2.04
N VAL A 182 -2.75 11.43 -2.26
CA VAL A 182 -3.36 10.09 -2.15
C VAL A 182 -3.84 9.81 -0.73
N MET A 183 -3.00 10.08 0.29
CA MET A 183 -3.37 9.87 1.69
C MET A 183 -4.46 10.86 2.14
N GLY A 184 -4.44 12.10 1.65
CA GLY A 184 -5.52 13.06 1.88
C GLY A 184 -6.85 12.55 1.33
N GLY A 185 -6.85 11.91 0.17
CA GLY A 185 -8.03 11.25 -0.39
C GLY A 185 -8.56 10.13 0.52
N TYR A 186 -7.70 9.26 1.03
CA TYR A 186 -8.11 8.23 1.99
C TYR A 186 -8.70 8.84 3.28
N ILE A 187 -8.00 9.83 3.86
CA ILE A 187 -8.44 10.56 5.06
C ILE A 187 -9.79 11.26 4.84
N SER A 188 -10.09 11.70 3.63
CA SER A 188 -11.36 12.38 3.35
C SER A 188 -12.59 11.52 3.66
N ILE A 189 -12.50 10.19 3.56
CA ILE A 189 -13.62 9.26 3.79
C ILE A 189 -14.09 9.25 5.25
N PRO A 190 -13.25 8.95 6.26
CA PRO A 190 -13.69 9.04 7.66
C PRO A 190 -14.04 10.47 8.07
N LEU A 191 -13.37 11.50 7.52
CA LEU A 191 -13.74 12.88 7.81
C LEU A 191 -15.16 13.22 7.31
N SER A 192 -15.54 12.77 6.12
CA SER A 192 -16.91 13.04 5.63
C SER A 192 -17.98 12.36 6.47
N ILE A 193 -17.68 11.21 7.10
CA ILE A 193 -18.59 10.55 8.04
C ILE A 193 -18.77 11.36 9.33
N TRP A 194 -17.70 11.95 9.86
CA TRP A 194 -17.77 12.69 11.13
C TRP A 194 -18.38 14.09 11.01
N TYR A 195 -18.39 14.66 9.80
CA TYR A 195 -18.92 16.00 9.54
C TYR A 195 -20.20 16.01 8.69
N ALA A 196 -20.78 14.84 8.38
CA ALA A 196 -22.10 14.70 7.77
C ALA A 196 -23.21 14.74 8.83
#